data_AF-A0A7Y5RNE1-F1
#
_entry.id   AF-A0A7Y5RNE1-F1
#
_cell.length_a   1.000
_cell.length_b   1.000
_cell.length_c   1.000
_cell.angle_alpha   90.00
_cell.angle_beta   90.00
_cell.angle_gamma   90.00
#
_symmetry.space_group_name_H-M   'P 1'
#
loop_
_entity.id
_entity.type
_entity.pdbx_description
1 polymer ?
#
loop_
_entity_poly.entity_id
_entity_poly.type
_entity_poly.pdbx_seq_one_letter_code
_entity_poly.pdbx_strand_id
1 'polypeptide(L)'
;MVVRSANIAGSGLATNAVAQAIHAHNVANILTPGFEAGRVEMTEMAGRSGVAVGAATKQPHTGSLILTGNPLDLAIGGSGFFMVEGANGVELTRDGRFQVDAKGNLTDAAGRLVRPAISVPADTVRIGVSRHGDVVAVQNGGQRTFLGTLQLATVGNPRGLVALSDTTFGMSAAAGPLLRSLPGVAGFGYIVQGGFESSNVDMIQETVSRVVSARAFDANASVFRIASAMSAELNEIGSPARRDKKRTEQIDLSRTQASRLVRIFGDDIHEDVTTPQAEELSPEVRARLTARRLNAPEIAEIYRVRVRYVPERFSESAGGPVSSKRRSTMTDRIVMEQELRIAQRQAAEAHKT
;
A
#
# COMPACT_ATOMS: atom_id res chain seq x y z
N MET A 1 14.90 -9.18 13.46
CA MET A 1 13.72 -10.08 13.48
C MET A 1 12.42 -9.27 13.35
N VAL A 2 12.14 -8.30 14.22
CA VAL A 2 10.92 -7.45 14.22
C VAL A 2 10.64 -6.74 12.89
N VAL A 3 11.65 -6.16 12.25
CA VAL A 3 11.50 -5.50 10.94
C VAL A 3 11.12 -6.49 9.83
N ARG A 4 11.62 -7.73 9.89
CA ARG A 4 11.32 -8.77 8.88
C ARG A 4 9.87 -9.26 9.02
N SER A 5 9.40 -9.48 10.25
CA SER A 5 8.00 -9.84 10.51
C SER A 5 7.03 -8.72 10.15
N ALA A 6 7.39 -7.45 10.43
CA ALA A 6 6.59 -6.30 10.02
C ALA A 6 6.48 -6.18 8.48
N ASN A 7 7.57 -6.43 7.75
CA ASN A 7 7.56 -6.41 6.29
C ASN A 7 6.70 -7.54 5.69
N ILE A 8 6.80 -8.77 6.23
CA ILE A 8 5.94 -9.89 5.80
C ILE A 8 4.47 -9.55 6.05
N ALA A 9 4.14 -9.13 7.27
CA ALA A 9 2.77 -8.76 7.65
C ALA A 9 2.24 -7.59 6.79
N GLY A 10 3.07 -6.57 6.54
CA GLY A 10 2.72 -5.44 5.68
C GLY A 10 2.45 -5.86 4.23
N SER A 11 3.29 -6.73 3.66
CA SER A 11 3.07 -7.28 2.31
C SER A 11 1.79 -8.14 2.24
N GLY A 12 1.52 -8.92 3.29
CA GLY A 12 0.28 -9.70 3.44
C GLY A 12 -0.97 -8.82 3.61
N LEU A 13 -0.85 -7.66 4.27
CA LEU A 13 -1.95 -6.70 4.37
C LEU A 13 -2.28 -6.09 3.01
N ALA A 14 -1.25 -5.64 2.28
CA ALA A 14 -1.43 -5.02 0.97
C ALA A 14 -2.04 -6.01 -0.05
N THR A 15 -1.54 -7.23 -0.10
CA THR A 15 -2.06 -8.29 -0.99
C THR A 15 -3.50 -8.67 -0.66
N ASN A 16 -3.83 -8.86 0.63
CA ASN A 16 -5.20 -9.16 1.04
C ASN A 16 -6.17 -8.00 0.79
N ALA A 17 -5.72 -6.75 0.92
CA ALA A 17 -6.54 -5.58 0.59
C ALA A 17 -6.92 -5.57 -0.91
N VAL A 18 -5.96 -5.87 -1.79
CA VAL A 18 -6.22 -5.99 -3.23
C VAL A 18 -7.16 -7.18 -3.53
N ALA A 19 -6.94 -8.33 -2.90
CA ALA A 19 -7.84 -9.48 -3.05
C ALA A 19 -9.27 -9.15 -2.61
N GLN A 20 -9.45 -8.50 -1.46
CA GLN A 20 -10.77 -8.07 -0.99
C GLN A 20 -11.46 -7.09 -1.95
N ALA A 21 -10.70 -6.18 -2.57
CA ALA A 21 -11.22 -5.23 -3.55
C ALA A 21 -11.72 -5.98 -4.80
N ILE A 22 -10.97 -6.97 -5.27
CA ILE A 22 -11.35 -7.76 -6.45
C ILE A 22 -12.57 -8.64 -6.17
N HIS A 23 -12.63 -9.31 -5.02
CA HIS A 23 -13.83 -10.06 -4.63
C HIS A 23 -15.05 -9.14 -4.49
N ALA A 24 -14.90 -7.95 -3.92
CA ALA A 24 -15.98 -6.96 -3.85
C ALA A 24 -16.45 -6.54 -5.24
N HIS A 25 -15.50 -6.31 -6.15
CA HIS A 25 -15.76 -5.92 -7.52
C HIS A 25 -16.48 -7.02 -8.31
N ASN A 26 -16.09 -8.29 -8.12
CA ASN A 26 -16.76 -9.43 -8.72
C ASN A 26 -18.21 -9.53 -8.24
N VAL A 27 -18.44 -9.45 -6.92
CA VAL A 27 -19.80 -9.50 -6.35
C VAL A 27 -20.66 -8.32 -6.83
N ALA A 28 -20.08 -7.12 -6.93
CA ALA A 28 -20.81 -5.95 -7.42
C ALA A 28 -21.26 -6.09 -8.87
N ASN A 29 -20.49 -6.82 -9.69
CA ASN A 29 -20.74 -6.99 -11.11
C ASN A 29 -21.38 -8.34 -11.49
N ILE A 30 -21.88 -9.12 -10.53
CA ILE A 30 -22.52 -10.42 -10.81
C ILE A 30 -23.76 -10.29 -11.72
N LEU A 31 -24.44 -9.16 -11.68
CA LEU A 31 -25.60 -8.88 -12.54
C LEU A 31 -25.23 -8.17 -13.84
N THR A 32 -23.95 -7.84 -14.04
CA THR A 32 -23.46 -7.19 -15.26
C THR A 32 -23.31 -8.25 -16.36
N PRO A 33 -24.08 -8.16 -17.47
CA PRO A 33 -23.98 -9.12 -18.56
C PRO A 33 -22.59 -9.10 -19.21
N GLY A 34 -22.06 -10.27 -19.53
CA GLY A 34 -20.73 -10.43 -20.12
C GLY A 34 -19.58 -10.02 -19.19
N PHE A 35 -19.82 -9.83 -17.88
CA PHE A 35 -18.75 -9.56 -16.92
C PHE A 35 -17.92 -10.80 -16.63
N GLU A 36 -16.60 -10.64 -16.69
CA GLU A 36 -15.64 -11.68 -16.33
C GLU A 36 -14.99 -11.40 -14.98
N ALA A 37 -15.09 -12.38 -14.07
CA ALA A 37 -14.49 -12.37 -12.75
C ALA A 37 -12.97 -12.14 -12.83
N GLY A 38 -12.49 -11.16 -12.06
CA GLY A 38 -11.06 -10.97 -11.85
C GLY A 38 -10.55 -11.94 -10.81
N ARG A 39 -9.38 -12.54 -11.04
CA ARG A 39 -8.70 -13.39 -10.07
C ARG A 39 -7.38 -12.78 -9.65
N VAL A 40 -7.10 -12.82 -8.35
CA VAL A 40 -5.79 -12.43 -7.80
C VAL A 40 -4.91 -13.66 -7.68
N GLU A 41 -3.76 -13.63 -8.35
CA GLU A 41 -2.69 -14.58 -8.09
C GLU A 41 -1.67 -13.94 -7.15
N MET A 42 -1.45 -14.58 -5.99
CA MET A 42 -0.43 -14.18 -5.03
C MET A 42 0.86 -14.95 -5.33
N THR A 43 1.97 -14.24 -5.40
CA THR A 43 3.29 -14.84 -5.61
C THR A 43 4.20 -14.51 -4.43
N GLU A 44 5.09 -15.44 -4.09
CA GLU A 44 6.13 -15.16 -3.12
C GLU A 44 7.11 -14.13 -3.69
N MET A 45 7.49 -13.15 -2.88
CA MET A 45 8.50 -12.17 -3.29
C MET A 45 9.87 -12.85 -3.42
N ALA A 46 10.43 -12.87 -4.63
CA ALA A 46 11.75 -13.44 -4.86
C ALA A 46 12.83 -12.80 -3.97
N GLY A 47 13.53 -13.63 -3.18
CA GLY A 47 14.62 -13.20 -2.30
C GLY A 47 14.21 -12.41 -1.05
N ARG A 48 12.91 -12.21 -0.79
CA ARG A 48 12.40 -11.54 0.42
C ARG A 48 11.32 -12.41 1.05
N SER A 49 11.28 -12.47 2.38
CA SER A 49 10.11 -13.05 3.05
C SER A 49 8.95 -12.06 2.90
N GLY A 50 7.91 -12.43 2.14
CA GLY A 50 6.75 -11.59 1.87
C GLY A 50 5.96 -12.10 0.66
N VAL A 51 4.75 -11.57 0.48
CA VAL A 51 3.85 -11.91 -0.63
C VAL A 51 3.59 -10.67 -1.48
N ALA A 52 3.50 -10.85 -2.79
CA ALA A 52 3.13 -9.82 -3.75
C ALA A 52 1.91 -10.26 -4.56
N VAL A 53 1.21 -9.28 -5.14
CA VAL A 53 0.21 -9.56 -6.17
C VAL A 53 0.98 -9.77 -7.47
N GLY A 54 0.86 -10.95 -8.08
CA GLY A 54 1.52 -11.29 -9.34
C GLY A 54 0.83 -10.60 -10.52
N ALA A 55 -0.46 -10.86 -10.71
CA ALA A 55 -1.33 -10.17 -11.67
C ALA A 55 -2.81 -10.41 -11.30
N ALA A 56 -3.67 -9.46 -11.65
CA ALA A 56 -5.11 -9.70 -11.72
C ALA A 56 -5.44 -10.21 -13.13
N THR A 57 -5.81 -11.48 -13.27
CA THR A 57 -6.17 -12.05 -14.57
C THR A 57 -7.69 -12.22 -14.67
N LYS A 58 -8.26 -11.84 -15.82
CA LYS A 58 -9.61 -12.25 -16.19
C LYS A 58 -9.50 -13.52 -17.02
N GLN A 59 -10.31 -14.52 -16.72
CA GLN A 59 -10.34 -15.74 -17.51
C GLN A 59 -11.65 -15.77 -18.31
N PRO A 60 -11.59 -15.68 -19.65
CA PRO A 60 -12.77 -15.71 -20.49
C PRO A 60 -13.33 -17.14 -20.54
N HIS A 61 -14.16 -17.47 -19.57
CA HIS A 61 -15.02 -18.64 -19.59
C HIS A 61 -16.48 -18.21 -19.61
N THR A 62 -17.30 -19.01 -20.31
CA THR A 62 -18.66 -18.66 -20.71
C THR A 62 -19.59 -18.64 -19.49
N GLY A 63 -20.29 -17.52 -19.29
CA GLY A 63 -21.38 -17.43 -18.31
C GLY A 63 -22.62 -18.18 -18.78
N SER A 64 -23.59 -18.38 -17.88
CA SER A 64 -24.88 -18.99 -18.26
C SER A 64 -25.68 -18.03 -19.14
N LEU A 65 -26.43 -18.57 -20.10
CA LEU A 65 -27.29 -17.77 -20.98
C LEU A 65 -28.61 -17.45 -20.27
N ILE A 66 -29.00 -16.17 -20.26
CA ILE A 66 -30.27 -15.70 -19.68
C ILE A 66 -31.12 -15.14 -20.80
N LEU A 67 -32.36 -15.63 -20.92
CA LEU A 67 -33.32 -15.13 -21.89
C LEU A 67 -34.09 -13.94 -21.31
N THR A 68 -34.08 -12.82 -22.02
CA THR A 68 -34.77 -11.58 -21.65
C THR A 68 -36.01 -11.31 -22.49
N GLY A 69 -36.08 -11.90 -23.69
CA GLY A 69 -37.12 -11.62 -24.68
C GLY A 69 -36.92 -10.30 -25.46
N ASN A 70 -35.92 -9.48 -25.13
CA ASN A 70 -35.61 -8.28 -25.91
C ASN A 70 -34.86 -8.66 -27.19
N PRO A 71 -35.36 -8.34 -28.39
CA PRO A 71 -34.74 -8.75 -29.65
C PRO A 71 -33.33 -8.22 -29.90
N LEU A 72 -32.92 -7.16 -29.20
CA LEU A 72 -31.57 -6.57 -29.31
C LEU A 72 -30.60 -7.08 -28.25
N ASP A 73 -31.07 -7.90 -27.30
CA ASP A 73 -30.19 -8.66 -26.42
C ASP A 73 -29.74 -9.90 -27.19
N LEU A 74 -28.44 -9.96 -27.48
CA LEU A 74 -27.81 -11.06 -28.19
C LEU A 74 -26.82 -11.76 -27.25
N ALA A 75 -26.88 -13.08 -27.22
CA ALA A 75 -25.93 -13.90 -26.50
C ALA A 75 -25.14 -14.76 -27.49
N ILE A 76 -23.91 -15.10 -27.13
CA ILE A 76 -23.08 -16.02 -27.91
C ILE A 76 -23.11 -17.38 -27.23
N GLY A 77 -23.71 -18.36 -27.89
CA GLY A 77 -23.61 -19.76 -27.50
C GLY A 77 -22.29 -20.35 -27.97
N GLY A 78 -21.32 -20.49 -27.07
CA GLY A 78 -19.99 -21.04 -27.35
C GLY A 78 -18.89 -19.98 -27.46
N SER A 79 -17.85 -20.27 -28.24
CA SER A 79 -16.65 -19.44 -28.33
C SER A 79 -16.80 -18.24 -29.26
N GLY A 80 -16.27 -17.09 -28.86
CA GLY A 80 -16.25 -15.87 -29.68
C GLY A 80 -16.61 -14.62 -28.90
N PHE A 81 -16.43 -13.47 -29.53
CA PHE A 81 -16.73 -12.15 -28.98
C PHE A 81 -17.45 -11.33 -30.04
N PHE A 82 -18.33 -10.44 -29.61
CA PHE A 82 -18.79 -9.35 -30.44
C PHE A 82 -17.68 -8.33 -30.61
N MET A 83 -17.65 -7.68 -31.78
CA MET A 83 -16.69 -6.64 -32.08
C MET A 83 -17.37 -5.28 -32.00
N VAL A 84 -16.76 -4.35 -31.27
CA VAL A 84 -17.20 -2.95 -31.19
C VAL A 84 -16.06 -2.02 -31.57
N GLU A 85 -16.41 -0.81 -31.99
CA GLU A 85 -15.46 0.23 -32.33
C GLU A 85 -14.96 0.92 -31.05
N GLY A 86 -13.71 0.66 -30.72
CA GLY A 86 -13.00 1.27 -29.59
C GLY A 86 -12.11 2.44 -30.00
N ALA A 87 -11.51 3.08 -29.00
CA ALA A 87 -10.64 4.25 -29.20
C ALA A 87 -9.36 3.92 -29.99
N ASN A 88 -8.82 2.70 -29.81
CA ASN A 88 -7.56 2.25 -30.39
C ASN A 88 -7.76 1.18 -31.49
N GLY A 89 -8.98 1.04 -32.02
CA GLY A 89 -9.33 0.04 -33.01
C GLY A 89 -10.48 -0.86 -32.57
N VAL A 90 -10.48 -2.12 -33.01
CA VAL A 90 -11.54 -3.07 -32.66
C VAL A 90 -11.35 -3.57 -31.23
N GLU A 91 -12.41 -3.45 -30.44
CA GLU A 91 -12.51 -3.99 -29.09
C GLU A 91 -13.50 -5.16 -29.08
N LEU A 92 -13.28 -6.09 -28.15
CA LEU A 92 -14.03 -7.34 -28.05
C LEU A 92 -14.89 -7.35 -26.79
N THR A 93 -16.15 -7.75 -26.91
CA THR A 93 -17.08 -7.81 -25.77
C THR A 93 -17.95 -9.07 -25.84
N ARG A 94 -18.36 -9.58 -24.69
CA ARG A 94 -19.44 -10.57 -24.58
C ARG A 94 -20.74 -9.99 -24.03
N ASP A 95 -20.75 -8.72 -23.64
CA ASP A 95 -22.00 -7.99 -23.40
C ASP A 95 -22.67 -7.75 -24.76
N GLY A 96 -23.78 -8.45 -24.99
CA GLY A 96 -24.56 -8.29 -26.21
C GLY A 96 -25.87 -7.55 -25.99
N ARG A 97 -25.97 -6.70 -24.97
CA ARG A 97 -27.02 -5.69 -24.89
C ARG A 97 -26.74 -4.57 -25.88
N PHE A 98 -27.37 -4.68 -27.04
CA PHE A 98 -27.26 -3.68 -28.09
C PHE A 98 -28.47 -2.76 -28.12
N GLN A 99 -28.27 -1.59 -28.70
CA GLN A 99 -29.25 -0.54 -28.84
C GLN A 99 -29.05 0.20 -30.16
N VAL A 100 -30.11 0.74 -30.71
CA VAL A 100 -30.07 1.51 -31.96
C VAL A 100 -29.93 2.98 -31.60
N ASP A 101 -28.89 3.64 -32.10
CA ASP A 101 -28.67 5.06 -31.88
C ASP A 101 -29.66 5.93 -32.70
N ALA A 102 -29.65 7.24 -32.47
CA ALA A 102 -30.51 8.18 -33.20
C ALA A 102 -30.22 8.25 -34.71
N LYS A 103 -29.07 7.74 -35.16
CA LYS A 103 -28.67 7.65 -36.57
C LYS A 103 -29.05 6.29 -37.19
N GLY A 104 -29.69 5.41 -36.42
CA GLY A 104 -30.08 4.08 -36.85
C GLY A 104 -28.97 3.04 -36.75
N ASN A 105 -27.81 3.33 -36.16
CA ASN A 105 -26.73 2.34 -36.07
C ASN A 105 -26.87 1.45 -34.84
N LEU A 106 -26.51 0.18 -34.99
CA LEU A 106 -26.39 -0.73 -33.86
C LEU A 106 -25.15 -0.38 -33.02
N THR A 107 -25.39 -0.08 -31.76
CA THR A 107 -24.38 0.31 -30.77
C THR A 107 -24.49 -0.55 -29.52
N ASP A 108 -23.41 -0.63 -28.75
CA ASP A 108 -23.45 -1.23 -27.42
C ASP A 108 -23.98 -0.27 -26.35
N ALA A 109 -24.03 -0.74 -25.10
CA ALA A 109 -24.45 0.06 -23.95
C ALA A 109 -23.64 1.37 -23.74
N ALA A 110 -22.39 1.41 -24.25
CA ALA A 110 -21.51 2.58 -24.18
C ALA A 110 -21.63 3.50 -25.42
N GLY A 111 -22.49 3.18 -26.39
CA GLY A 111 -22.69 3.94 -27.61
C GLY A 111 -21.63 3.68 -28.69
N ARG A 112 -20.80 2.65 -28.53
CA ARG A 112 -19.80 2.25 -29.53
C ARG A 112 -20.47 1.44 -30.64
N LEU A 113 -20.06 1.68 -31.88
CA LEU A 113 -20.62 0.99 -33.05
C LEU A 113 -20.24 -0.48 -33.07
N VAL A 114 -21.22 -1.35 -33.37
CA VAL A 114 -20.97 -2.78 -33.60
C VAL A 114 -20.29 -2.97 -34.95
N ARG A 115 -19.42 -3.98 -35.06
CA ARG A 115 -18.63 -4.29 -36.26
C ARG A 115 -18.97 -5.70 -36.77
N PRO A 116 -19.30 -5.89 -38.06
CA PRO A 116 -19.52 -4.86 -39.08
C PRO A 116 -20.68 -3.92 -38.73
N ALA A 117 -20.65 -2.69 -39.24
CA ALA A 117 -21.68 -1.70 -38.96
C ALA A 117 -23.02 -2.14 -39.55
N ILE A 118 -24.06 -2.11 -38.72
CA ILE A 118 -25.43 -2.45 -39.11
C ILE A 118 -26.28 -1.21 -38.92
N SER A 119 -26.88 -0.74 -40.01
CA SER A 119 -27.81 0.39 -40.01
C SER A 119 -29.24 -0.15 -40.10
N VAL A 120 -30.04 0.20 -39.10
CA VAL A 120 -31.43 -0.13 -38.92
C VAL A 120 -32.28 1.04 -39.45
N PRO A 121 -33.12 0.81 -40.48
CA PRO A 121 -34.05 1.82 -40.99
C PRO A 121 -35.04 2.28 -39.92
N ALA A 122 -35.42 3.58 -39.95
CA ALA A 122 -36.32 4.18 -38.97
C ALA A 122 -37.75 3.61 -39.00
N ASP A 123 -38.16 2.99 -40.10
CA ASP A 123 -39.48 2.36 -40.28
C ASP A 123 -39.53 0.89 -39.80
N THR A 124 -38.49 0.44 -39.10
CA THR A 124 -38.40 -0.91 -38.55
C THR A 124 -39.33 -1.10 -37.36
N VAL A 125 -40.23 -2.08 -37.45
CA VAL A 125 -41.14 -2.50 -36.37
C VAL A 125 -40.50 -3.60 -35.52
N ARG A 126 -39.76 -4.52 -36.14
CA ARG A 126 -39.12 -5.64 -35.44
C ARG A 126 -37.78 -6.00 -36.07
N ILE A 127 -36.80 -6.30 -35.23
CA ILE A 127 -35.48 -6.81 -35.67
C ILE A 127 -35.42 -8.30 -35.36
N GLY A 128 -35.06 -9.09 -36.37
CA GLY A 128 -34.77 -10.52 -36.24
C GLY A 128 -33.28 -10.75 -36.45
N VAL A 129 -32.67 -11.58 -35.59
CA VAL A 129 -31.28 -12.01 -35.74
C VAL A 129 -31.26 -13.53 -35.81
N SER A 130 -30.75 -14.06 -36.92
CA SER A 130 -30.59 -15.50 -37.09
C SER A 130 -29.42 -16.04 -36.26
N ARG A 131 -29.38 -17.35 -36.04
CA ARG A 131 -28.27 -18.01 -35.32
C ARG A 131 -26.92 -17.85 -36.00
N HIS A 132 -26.93 -17.62 -37.32
CA HIS A 132 -25.76 -17.36 -38.17
C HIS A 132 -25.40 -15.87 -38.25
N GLY A 133 -26.09 -15.01 -37.49
CA GLY A 133 -25.81 -13.58 -37.40
C GLY A 133 -26.50 -12.72 -38.43
N ASP A 134 -27.31 -13.28 -39.33
CA ASP A 134 -28.07 -12.49 -40.30
C ASP A 134 -29.10 -11.61 -39.59
N VAL A 135 -28.97 -10.31 -39.79
CA VAL A 135 -29.86 -9.30 -39.20
C VAL A 135 -30.87 -8.85 -40.24
N VAL A 136 -32.14 -8.97 -39.88
CA VAL A 136 -33.27 -8.67 -40.76
C VAL A 136 -34.21 -7.71 -40.04
N ALA A 137 -34.48 -6.56 -40.64
CA ALA A 137 -35.52 -5.66 -40.19
C ALA A 137 -36.85 -6.03 -40.84
N VAL A 138 -37.93 -5.99 -40.07
CA VAL A 138 -39.30 -6.07 -40.56
C VAL A 138 -39.89 -4.66 -40.48
N GLN A 139 -40.22 -4.09 -41.63
CA GLN A 139 -40.77 -2.73 -41.76
C GLN A 139 -42.30 -2.72 -41.62
N ASN A 140 -42.90 -1.53 -41.53
CA ASN A 140 -44.34 -1.29 -41.26
C ASN A 140 -45.34 -1.78 -42.35
N GLY A 141 -44.93 -2.69 -43.23
CA GLY A 141 -45.78 -3.38 -44.19
C GLY A 141 -45.53 -4.89 -44.24
N GLY A 142 -44.78 -5.44 -43.26
CA GLY A 142 -44.38 -6.84 -43.23
C GLY A 142 -43.21 -7.19 -44.16
N GLN A 143 -42.71 -6.23 -44.94
CA GLN A 143 -41.52 -6.40 -45.78
C GLN A 143 -40.28 -6.64 -44.91
N ARG A 144 -39.52 -7.67 -45.27
CA ARG A 144 -38.28 -8.05 -44.59
C ARG A 144 -37.10 -7.56 -45.39
N THR A 145 -36.27 -6.73 -44.76
CA THR A 145 -35.07 -6.15 -45.37
C THR A 145 -33.84 -6.67 -44.65
N PHE A 146 -32.92 -7.27 -45.40
CA PHE A 146 -31.65 -7.74 -44.88
C PHE A 146 -30.72 -6.55 -44.62
N LEU A 147 -30.22 -6.42 -43.39
CA LEU A 147 -29.38 -5.29 -42.97
C LEU A 147 -27.88 -5.61 -42.96
N GLY A 148 -27.53 -6.89 -42.99
CA GLY A 148 -26.16 -7.37 -42.89
C GLY A 148 -26.04 -8.58 -41.96
N THR A 149 -24.82 -9.07 -41.80
CA THR A 149 -24.52 -10.24 -40.96
C THR A 149 -23.54 -9.85 -39.87
N LEU A 150 -23.90 -10.13 -38.62
CA LEU A 150 -23.00 -10.03 -37.48
C LEU A 150 -21.88 -11.07 -37.60
N GLN A 151 -20.66 -10.63 -37.33
CA GLN A 151 -19.49 -11.50 -37.29
C GLN A 151 -19.03 -11.65 -35.84
N LEU A 152 -18.51 -12.82 -35.53
CA LEU A 152 -17.83 -13.06 -34.27
C LEU A 152 -16.32 -13.02 -34.47
N ALA A 153 -15.63 -12.59 -33.42
CA ALA A 153 -14.18 -12.60 -33.33
C ALA A 153 -13.71 -13.63 -32.31
N THR A 154 -12.59 -14.27 -32.59
CA THR A 154 -11.83 -15.05 -31.61
C THR A 154 -10.35 -14.75 -31.77
N VAL A 155 -9.57 -15.15 -30.78
CA VAL A 155 -8.11 -14.98 -30.76
C VAL A 155 -7.46 -16.33 -30.49
N GLY A 156 -6.22 -16.50 -30.95
CA GLY A 156 -5.47 -17.74 -30.72
C GLY A 156 -5.23 -17.99 -29.23
N ASN A 157 -4.98 -16.93 -28.45
CA ASN A 157 -4.78 -17.01 -27.02
C ASN A 157 -5.66 -15.98 -26.27
N PRO A 158 -6.83 -16.39 -25.75
CA PRO A 158 -7.72 -15.49 -24.99
C PRO A 158 -7.08 -14.90 -23.73
N ARG A 159 -6.12 -15.59 -23.10
CA ARG A 159 -5.39 -15.06 -21.93
C ARG A 159 -4.46 -13.90 -22.27
N GLY A 160 -4.14 -13.72 -23.54
CA GLY A 160 -3.36 -12.58 -24.01
C GLY A 160 -4.20 -11.31 -24.19
N LEU A 161 -5.53 -11.37 -24.05
CA LEU A 161 -6.37 -10.18 -24.14
C LEU A 161 -6.12 -9.25 -22.96
N VAL A 162 -6.14 -7.95 -23.23
CA VAL A 162 -6.00 -6.92 -22.19
C VAL A 162 -7.39 -6.42 -21.83
N ALA A 163 -7.78 -6.52 -20.56
CA ALA A 163 -9.04 -5.94 -20.10
C ALA A 163 -8.95 -4.41 -20.19
N LEU A 164 -9.73 -3.80 -21.08
CA LEU A 164 -9.83 -2.35 -21.21
C LEU A 164 -10.91 -1.81 -20.27
N SER A 165 -12.00 -2.56 -20.11
CA SER A 165 -13.08 -2.27 -19.19
C SER A 165 -13.58 -3.55 -18.51
N ASP A 166 -14.72 -3.46 -17.83
CA ASP A 166 -15.33 -4.57 -17.12
C ASP A 166 -15.83 -5.68 -18.04
N THR A 167 -16.34 -5.31 -19.22
CA THR A 167 -16.92 -6.21 -20.22
C THR A 167 -16.16 -6.21 -21.55
N THR A 168 -15.18 -5.31 -21.72
CA THR A 168 -14.48 -5.11 -22.99
C THR A 168 -12.99 -5.41 -22.92
N PHE A 169 -12.49 -6.03 -23.98
CA PHE A 169 -11.13 -6.51 -24.15
C PHE A 169 -10.46 -5.89 -25.37
N GLY A 170 -9.22 -5.48 -25.18
CA GLY A 170 -8.30 -5.03 -26.23
C GLY A 170 -7.36 -6.15 -26.68
N MET A 171 -6.90 -6.02 -27.92
CA MET A 171 -5.90 -6.92 -28.49
C MET A 171 -4.51 -6.62 -27.93
N SER A 172 -3.71 -7.66 -27.73
CA SER A 172 -2.28 -7.54 -27.44
C SER A 172 -1.45 -8.45 -28.34
N ALA A 173 -0.13 -8.25 -28.35
CA ALA A 173 0.79 -9.13 -29.05
C ALA A 173 0.71 -10.59 -28.56
N ALA A 174 0.39 -10.81 -27.27
CA ALA A 174 0.27 -12.14 -26.68
C ALA A 174 -1.04 -12.85 -27.01
N ALA A 175 -2.08 -12.11 -27.44
CA ALA A 175 -3.35 -12.69 -27.88
C ALA A 175 -3.25 -13.37 -29.26
N GLY A 176 -2.27 -12.93 -30.05
CA GLY A 176 -2.12 -13.34 -31.45
C GLY A 176 -3.06 -12.58 -32.39
N PRO A 177 -3.17 -13.00 -33.66
CA PRO A 177 -4.02 -12.34 -34.64
C PRO A 177 -5.50 -12.52 -34.31
N LEU A 178 -6.29 -11.50 -34.66
CA LEU A 178 -7.74 -11.54 -34.57
C LEU A 178 -8.32 -12.38 -35.71
N LEU A 179 -9.00 -13.47 -35.37
CA LEU A 179 -9.71 -14.32 -36.32
C LEU A 179 -11.18 -13.92 -36.33
N ARG A 180 -11.74 -13.66 -37.52
CA ARG A 180 -13.14 -13.26 -37.67
C ARG A 180 -13.85 -14.25 -38.56
N SER A 181 -15.07 -14.63 -38.17
CA SER A 181 -15.88 -15.56 -38.94
C SER A 181 -17.36 -15.33 -38.69
N LEU A 182 -18.17 -15.99 -39.50
CA LEU A 182 -19.60 -16.07 -39.31
C LEU A 182 -19.91 -16.97 -38.09
N PRO A 183 -20.94 -16.63 -37.29
CA PRO A 183 -21.42 -17.48 -36.22
C PRO A 183 -21.80 -18.90 -36.71
N GLY A 184 -21.36 -19.92 -35.96
CA GLY A 184 -21.61 -21.32 -36.25
C GLY A 184 -20.67 -21.96 -37.30
N VAL A 185 -19.68 -21.22 -37.79
CA VAL A 185 -18.69 -21.70 -38.78
C VAL A 185 -17.31 -21.79 -38.13
N ALA A 186 -16.51 -22.80 -38.50
CA ALA A 186 -15.10 -22.92 -38.09
C ALA A 186 -14.84 -22.88 -36.57
N GLY A 187 -15.75 -23.48 -35.78
CA GLY A 187 -15.62 -23.53 -34.31
C GLY A 187 -16.05 -22.25 -33.58
N PHE A 188 -16.55 -21.25 -34.30
CA PHE A 188 -17.21 -20.10 -33.68
C PHE A 188 -18.59 -20.48 -33.16
N GLY A 189 -18.96 -19.87 -32.04
CA GLY A 189 -20.27 -20.00 -31.43
C GLY A 189 -21.40 -19.48 -32.32
N TYR A 190 -22.64 -19.73 -31.91
CA TYR A 190 -23.84 -19.24 -32.57
C TYR A 190 -24.43 -18.06 -31.81
N ILE A 191 -25.21 -17.23 -32.50
CA ILE A 191 -25.93 -16.14 -31.84
C ILE A 191 -27.29 -16.65 -31.35
N VAL A 192 -27.65 -16.27 -30.14
CA VAL A 192 -28.97 -16.48 -29.55
C VAL A 192 -29.61 -15.12 -29.37
N GLN A 193 -30.69 -14.87 -30.11
CA GLN A 193 -31.47 -13.65 -29.96
C GLN A 193 -32.38 -13.74 -28.73
N GLY A 194 -32.63 -12.61 -28.07
CA GLY A 194 -33.56 -12.54 -26.96
C GLY A 194 -32.93 -12.91 -25.63
N GLY A 195 -31.61 -12.80 -25.50
CA GLY A 195 -30.90 -13.13 -24.27
C GLY A 195 -29.50 -12.56 -24.23
N PHE A 196 -28.90 -12.52 -23.05
CA PHE A 196 -27.52 -12.12 -22.84
C PHE A 196 -26.76 -13.19 -22.06
N GLU A 197 -25.44 -13.11 -22.08
CA GLU A 197 -24.59 -13.96 -21.26
C GLU A 197 -24.47 -13.39 -19.85
N SER A 198 -24.79 -14.20 -18.83
CA SER A 198 -24.65 -13.82 -17.43
C SER A 198 -23.18 -13.64 -17.05
N SER A 199 -22.94 -12.97 -15.93
CA SER A 199 -21.61 -12.96 -15.35
C SER A 199 -21.17 -14.37 -14.98
N ASN A 200 -19.88 -14.61 -15.08
CA ASN A 200 -19.28 -15.87 -14.69
C ASN A 200 -18.83 -15.92 -13.22
N VAL A 201 -19.32 -14.97 -12.42
CA VAL A 201 -19.04 -14.83 -10.98
C VAL A 201 -19.95 -15.76 -10.16
N ASP A 202 -19.36 -16.57 -9.28
CA ASP A 202 -20.08 -17.34 -8.28
C ASP A 202 -20.12 -16.58 -6.94
N MET A 203 -21.30 -16.05 -6.58
CA MET A 203 -21.50 -15.28 -5.35
C MET A 203 -21.08 -16.03 -4.08
N ILE A 204 -21.32 -17.34 -4.02
CA ILE A 204 -21.04 -18.14 -2.83
C ILE A 204 -19.51 -18.25 -2.67
N GLN A 205 -18.81 -18.60 -3.74
CA GLN A 205 -17.35 -18.70 -3.73
C GLN A 205 -16.68 -17.35 -3.46
N GLU A 206 -17.18 -16.26 -4.06
CA GLU A 206 -16.67 -14.91 -3.81
C GLU A 206 -16.89 -14.45 -2.36
N THR A 207 -18.05 -14.76 -1.77
CA THR A 207 -18.33 -14.41 -0.38
C THR A 207 -17.45 -15.20 0.58
N VAL A 208 -17.28 -16.51 0.36
CA VAL A 208 -16.37 -17.35 1.15
C VAL A 208 -14.93 -16.85 1.03
N SER A 209 -14.47 -16.58 -0.19
CA SER A 209 -13.12 -16.06 -0.43
C SER A 209 -12.90 -14.71 0.25
N ARG A 210 -13.88 -13.81 0.20
CA ARG A 210 -13.85 -12.53 0.92
C ARG A 210 -13.75 -12.72 2.44
N VAL A 211 -14.48 -13.68 3.02
CA VAL A 211 -14.39 -13.99 4.46
C VAL A 211 -13.00 -14.51 4.82
N VAL A 212 -12.43 -15.39 4.01
CA VAL A 212 -11.06 -15.91 4.21
C VAL A 212 -10.03 -14.78 4.11
N SER A 213 -10.11 -13.92 3.09
CA SER A 213 -9.23 -12.75 2.95
C SER A 213 -9.41 -11.74 4.09
N ALA A 214 -10.61 -11.58 4.65
CA ALA A 214 -10.85 -10.74 5.83
C ALA A 214 -10.15 -11.30 7.07
N ARG A 215 -10.29 -12.61 7.32
CA ARG A 215 -9.60 -13.28 8.43
C ARG A 215 -8.07 -13.20 8.28
N ALA A 216 -7.56 -13.38 7.07
CA ALA A 216 -6.14 -13.25 6.77
C ALA A 216 -5.62 -11.81 6.96
N PHE A 217 -6.41 -10.80 6.57
CA PHE A 217 -6.10 -9.40 6.82
C PHE A 217 -6.03 -9.10 8.33
N ASP A 218 -7.01 -9.55 9.11
CA ASP A 218 -7.04 -9.35 10.58
C ASP A 218 -5.86 -10.03 11.28
N ALA A 219 -5.49 -11.23 10.83
CA ALA A 219 -4.32 -11.95 11.32
C ALA A 219 -3.04 -11.17 11.03
N ASN A 220 -2.84 -10.72 9.78
CA ASN A 220 -1.68 -9.92 9.39
C ASN A 220 -1.63 -8.57 10.13
N ALA A 221 -2.78 -7.92 10.36
CA ALA A 221 -2.88 -6.68 11.11
C ALA A 221 -2.48 -6.87 12.58
N SER A 222 -2.79 -8.02 13.16
CA SER A 222 -2.40 -8.38 14.52
C SER A 222 -0.89 -8.59 14.62
N VAL A 223 -0.28 -9.33 13.68
CA VAL A 223 1.19 -9.51 13.62
C VAL A 223 1.89 -8.17 13.43
N PHE A 224 1.38 -7.30 12.57
CA PHE A 224 1.94 -5.97 12.34
C PHE A 224 1.88 -5.09 13.60
N ARG A 225 0.74 -5.10 14.32
CA ARG A 225 0.59 -4.38 15.60
C ARG A 225 1.56 -4.89 16.67
N ILE A 226 1.69 -6.21 16.82
CA ILE A 226 2.65 -6.81 17.76
C ILE A 226 4.07 -6.41 17.39
N ALA A 227 4.45 -6.50 16.11
CA ALA A 227 5.79 -6.10 15.67
C ALA A 227 6.06 -4.60 15.90
N SER A 228 5.06 -3.75 15.68
CA SER A 228 5.16 -2.30 15.91
C SER A 228 5.30 -1.98 17.40
N ALA A 229 4.53 -2.64 18.26
CA ALA A 229 4.62 -2.51 19.71
C ALA A 229 6.00 -2.99 20.23
N MET A 230 6.50 -4.14 19.75
CA MET A 230 7.85 -4.61 20.08
C MET A 230 8.92 -3.64 19.61
N SER A 231 8.75 -3.02 18.43
CA SER A 231 9.68 -2.00 17.94
C SER A 231 9.65 -0.73 18.79
N ALA A 232 8.47 -0.30 19.25
CA ALA A 232 8.32 0.85 20.14
C ALA A 232 8.98 0.57 21.50
N GLU A 233 8.74 -0.61 22.08
CA GLU A 233 9.37 -1.05 23.34
C GLU A 233 10.90 -1.10 23.21
N LEU A 234 11.42 -1.68 22.12
CA LEU A 234 12.86 -1.71 21.85
C LEU A 234 13.45 -0.30 21.74
N ASN A 235 12.73 0.63 21.12
CA ASN A 235 13.15 2.02 21.01
C ASN A 235 13.10 2.73 22.39
N GLU A 236 12.09 2.43 23.20
CA GLU A 236 11.97 2.97 24.56
C GLU A 236 13.08 2.45 25.49
N ILE A 237 13.42 1.16 25.40
CA ILE A 237 14.57 0.55 26.11
C ILE A 237 15.90 1.14 25.62
N GLY A 238 16.01 1.43 24.33
CA GLY A 238 17.18 2.07 23.73
C GLY A 238 17.31 3.57 24.04
N SER A 239 16.21 4.23 24.44
CA SER A 239 16.19 5.66 24.70
C SER A 239 17.00 6.03 25.96
N PRO A 240 17.77 7.14 25.94
CA PRO A 240 18.53 7.59 27.11
C PRO A 240 17.64 7.89 28.33
N ALA A 241 16.34 8.14 28.12
CA ALA A 241 15.38 8.53 29.15
C ALA A 241 15.21 7.49 30.28
N ARG A 242 15.18 6.18 29.98
CA ARG A 242 15.11 5.15 31.04
C ARG A 242 16.46 4.87 31.71
N ARG A 243 17.57 5.04 30.99
CA ARG A 243 18.91 4.98 31.59
C ARG A 243 19.10 6.09 32.61
N ASP A 244 18.65 7.30 32.29
CA ASP A 244 18.75 8.43 33.20
C ASP A 244 17.76 8.29 34.37
N LYS A 245 16.52 7.84 34.15
CA LYS A 245 15.53 7.67 35.24
C LYS A 245 15.96 6.64 36.29
N LYS A 246 16.43 5.45 35.88
CA LYS A 246 17.00 4.46 36.83
C LYS A 246 18.23 4.99 37.56
N ARG A 247 19.04 5.80 36.87
CA ARG A 247 20.27 6.37 37.39
C ARG A 247 20.01 7.52 38.38
N THR A 248 18.90 8.24 38.22
CA THR A 248 18.42 9.29 39.15
C THR A 248 17.77 8.65 40.38
N GLU A 249 16.87 7.66 40.20
CA GLU A 249 16.25 6.92 41.31
C GLU A 249 17.30 6.22 42.19
N GLN A 250 18.37 5.66 41.61
CA GLN A 250 19.47 5.06 42.36
C GLN A 250 20.31 6.09 43.13
N ILE A 251 20.44 7.33 42.63
CA ILE A 251 21.11 8.42 43.36
C ILE A 251 20.27 8.84 44.57
N ASP A 252 18.96 8.98 44.40
CA ASP A 252 18.08 9.45 45.48
C ASP A 252 17.98 8.43 46.62
N LEU A 253 17.89 7.12 46.31
CA LEU A 253 17.96 6.06 47.33
C LEU A 253 19.28 6.09 48.11
N SER A 254 20.42 6.32 47.43
CA SER A 254 21.72 6.44 48.11
C SER A 254 21.79 7.68 49.02
N ARG A 255 21.18 8.80 48.60
CA ARG A 255 21.10 10.02 49.41
C ARG A 255 20.22 9.85 50.63
N THR A 256 19.08 9.17 50.50
CA THR A 256 18.19 8.87 51.63
C THR A 256 18.84 7.89 52.60
N GLN A 257 19.58 6.90 52.12
CA GLN A 257 20.36 5.99 52.99
C GLN A 257 21.52 6.70 53.69
N ALA A 258 22.26 7.56 52.98
CA ALA A 258 23.33 8.37 53.55
C ALA A 258 22.81 9.35 54.61
N SER A 259 21.71 10.05 54.34
CA SER A 259 21.07 10.95 55.32
C SER A 259 20.48 10.20 56.52
N ARG A 260 20.04 8.95 56.35
CA ARG A 260 19.63 8.09 57.46
C ARG A 260 20.81 7.63 58.32
N LEU A 261 21.96 7.33 57.71
CA LEU A 261 23.20 7.00 58.43
C LEU A 261 23.76 8.20 59.20
N VAL A 262 23.76 9.39 58.60
CA VAL A 262 24.16 10.64 59.29
C VAL A 262 23.26 10.93 60.50
N ARG A 263 21.97 10.62 60.41
CA ARG A 263 21.02 10.79 61.54
C ARG A 263 21.18 9.75 62.65
N ILE A 264 21.76 8.59 62.36
CA ILE A 264 22.00 7.51 63.33
C ILE A 264 23.34 7.72 64.06
N PHE A 265 24.29 8.40 63.43
CA PHE A 265 25.66 8.59 63.94
C PHE A 265 26.06 10.05 64.23
N GLY A 266 25.12 11.01 64.16
CA GLY A 266 25.43 12.44 64.06
C GLY A 266 25.00 13.31 65.23
N ASP A 267 24.91 12.80 66.46
CA ASP A 267 24.52 13.59 67.63
C ASP A 267 25.68 14.27 68.40
N ASP A 268 26.93 14.24 67.90
CA ASP A 268 28.09 14.84 68.61
C ASP A 268 28.90 15.84 67.77
N ILE A 269 28.26 16.78 67.05
CA ILE A 269 28.99 17.96 66.53
C ILE A 269 28.15 19.23 66.64
N HIS A 270 28.54 20.09 67.58
CA HIS A 270 28.02 21.44 67.77
C HIS A 270 28.54 22.42 66.71
N GLU A 271 27.61 23.25 66.23
CA GLU A 271 27.71 24.67 65.84
C GLU A 271 28.35 25.18 64.52
N ASP A 272 27.65 26.18 64.00
CA ASP A 272 28.00 27.29 63.11
C ASP A 272 28.16 27.10 61.60
N VAL A 273 27.05 27.36 60.88
CA VAL A 273 27.04 27.80 59.48
C VAL A 273 26.87 29.32 59.44
N THR A 274 27.98 30.05 59.25
CA THR A 274 27.98 31.43 58.78
C THR A 274 28.69 31.51 57.42
N THR A 275 28.04 32.17 56.46
CA THR A 275 28.65 32.76 55.25
C THR A 275 28.33 34.25 55.28
N PRO A 276 29.08 35.17 54.63
CA PRO A 276 30.40 35.07 53.98
C PRO A 276 31.35 36.26 54.35
N GLN A 277 32.65 36.20 54.00
CA GLN A 277 33.42 37.35 53.48
C GLN A 277 34.79 36.90 52.98
N ALA A 278 35.13 37.33 51.76
CA ALA A 278 36.47 37.22 51.20
C ALA A 278 37.33 38.31 51.81
N GLU A 279 38.44 37.97 52.47
CA GLU A 279 39.76 38.60 52.29
C GLU A 279 40.78 38.04 53.32
N GLU A 280 42.05 38.05 52.88
CA GLU A 280 43.27 37.71 53.63
C GLU A 280 43.70 36.22 53.68
N LEU A 281 43.78 35.61 52.49
CA LEU A 281 44.67 34.46 52.22
C LEU A 281 46.15 34.88 52.27
N SER A 282 47.00 34.03 52.86
CA SER A 282 48.44 34.27 53.03
C SER A 282 49.21 34.40 51.69
N PRO A 283 50.34 35.13 51.67
CA PRO A 283 51.09 35.46 50.44
C PRO A 283 51.57 34.25 49.62
N GLU A 284 51.73 33.08 50.24
CA GLU A 284 52.17 31.85 49.56
C GLU A 284 51.10 31.27 48.62
N VAL A 285 49.81 31.45 48.93
CA VAL A 285 48.70 30.99 48.08
C VAL A 285 48.51 31.92 46.88
N ARG A 286 48.74 33.23 47.07
CA ARG A 286 48.77 34.21 45.96
C ARG A 286 49.90 33.93 44.97
N ALA A 287 51.08 33.51 45.43
CA ALA A 287 52.22 33.23 44.54
C ALA A 287 52.04 31.96 43.67
N ARG A 288 51.23 30.99 44.10
CA ARG A 288 50.91 29.78 43.33
C ARG A 288 49.79 29.97 42.30
N LEU A 289 48.98 31.03 42.42
CA LEU A 289 47.91 31.36 41.46
C LEU A 289 48.38 32.19 40.26
N THR A 290 49.48 32.94 40.37
CA THR A 290 49.95 33.85 39.30
C THR A 290 50.97 33.25 38.33
N ALA A 291 51.53 32.06 38.61
CA ALA A 291 52.54 31.45 37.75
C ALA A 291 52.03 30.19 37.03
N ARG A 292 51.54 30.44 35.80
CA ARG A 292 51.47 29.51 34.65
C ARG A 292 50.19 28.67 34.50
N ARG A 293 49.57 28.95 33.35
CA ARG A 293 48.49 28.25 32.64
C ARG A 293 48.40 26.75 32.96
N LEU A 294 47.31 26.46 33.67
CA LEU A 294 46.64 25.20 33.93
C LEU A 294 46.85 24.11 32.90
N ASN A 295 46.89 22.87 33.37
CA ASN A 295 46.35 21.77 32.59
C ASN A 295 44.92 21.49 33.10
N ALA A 296 43.95 21.48 32.19
CA ALA A 296 42.54 21.18 32.45
C ALA A 296 42.24 19.87 33.23
N PRO A 297 43.13 18.85 33.33
CA PRO A 297 42.87 17.70 34.19
C PRO A 297 42.74 18.04 35.68
N GLU A 298 43.45 19.05 36.21
CA GLU A 298 43.49 19.32 37.66
C GLU A 298 42.29 20.11 38.18
N ILE A 299 41.64 20.92 37.34
CA ILE A 299 40.36 21.55 37.71
C ILE A 299 39.20 20.56 37.66
N ALA A 300 39.28 19.55 36.78
CA ALA A 300 38.24 18.54 36.62
C ALA A 300 38.17 17.56 37.81
N GLU A 301 39.27 17.36 38.54
CA GLU A 301 39.33 16.50 39.73
C GLU A 301 38.58 17.09 40.93
N ILE A 302 38.44 18.41 40.98
CA ILE A 302 37.76 19.11 42.10
C ILE A 302 36.23 19.15 41.88
N TYR A 303 35.73 19.08 40.64
CA TYR A 303 34.29 19.28 40.36
C TYR A 303 33.71 18.45 39.19
N ARG A 304 33.53 17.13 39.37
CA ARG A 304 32.37 16.27 38.94
C ARG A 304 32.73 14.87 38.40
N VAL A 305 32.36 13.87 39.20
CA VAL A 305 31.47 12.72 38.89
C VAL A 305 31.40 12.16 37.44
N ARG A 306 31.69 10.84 37.39
CA ARG A 306 31.23 9.72 36.52
C ARG A 306 32.08 9.27 35.31
N VAL A 307 32.78 8.16 35.54
CA VAL A 307 32.74 6.87 34.79
C VAL A 307 32.80 6.96 33.26
N ARG A 308 33.91 6.50 32.65
CA ARG A 308 34.02 5.20 31.93
C ARG A 308 35.30 5.08 31.08
N TYR A 309 36.06 3.98 31.21
CA TYR A 309 36.52 3.05 30.12
C TYR A 309 37.36 1.93 30.78
N VAL A 310 37.39 0.66 30.34
CA VAL A 310 38.01 0.15 29.08
C VAL A 310 37.36 -1.18 28.63
N PRO A 311 37.15 -1.42 27.33
CA PRO A 311 36.93 -2.74 26.74
C PRO A 311 38.26 -3.42 26.40
N GLU A 312 38.37 -4.72 26.68
CA GLU A 312 39.39 -5.58 26.10
C GLU A 312 39.22 -5.69 24.58
N ARG A 313 40.32 -5.59 23.81
CA ARG A 313 40.62 -6.48 22.67
C ARG A 313 42.02 -6.27 22.09
N PHE A 314 42.80 -7.34 22.17
CA PHE A 314 43.67 -7.96 21.17
C PHE A 314 44.17 -7.17 19.94
N SER A 315 45.51 -7.19 19.85
CA SER A 315 46.44 -7.34 18.71
C SER A 315 46.41 -6.40 17.49
N GLU A 316 47.61 -5.92 17.22
CA GLU A 316 48.13 -5.21 16.05
C GLU A 316 47.74 -5.80 14.69
N SER A 317 47.58 -4.93 13.69
CA SER A 317 48.17 -5.08 12.34
C SER A 317 47.76 -3.94 11.38
N ALA A 318 48.75 -3.14 10.99
CA ALA A 318 48.97 -2.45 9.71
C ALA A 318 48.00 -1.36 9.16
N GLY A 319 48.54 -0.12 9.02
CA GLY A 319 48.67 0.59 7.72
C GLY A 319 47.68 1.70 7.32
N GLY A 320 48.18 2.94 7.17
CA GLY A 320 47.76 3.89 6.11
C GLY A 320 46.89 5.12 6.50
N PRO A 321 46.97 6.26 5.77
CA PRO A 321 46.82 7.61 6.34
C PRO A 321 45.43 8.27 6.22
N VAL A 322 45.27 9.32 7.04
CA VAL A 322 44.10 10.16 7.29
C VAL A 322 43.72 11.09 6.13
N SER A 323 42.42 11.26 5.86
CA SER A 323 41.85 12.40 5.12
C SER A 323 40.53 12.87 5.75
N SER A 324 40.42 14.19 5.89
CA SER A 324 39.46 14.98 6.65
C SER A 324 38.08 15.14 6.02
N LYS A 325 37.01 15.09 6.84
CA LYS A 325 35.81 15.92 6.66
C LYS A 325 35.11 16.15 8.02
N ARG A 326 35.08 17.42 8.43
CA ARG A 326 34.53 17.93 9.70
C ARG A 326 33.05 17.55 9.86
N ARG A 327 32.70 16.94 10.99
CA ARG A 327 31.33 16.87 11.53
C ARG A 327 31.24 17.81 12.72
N SER A 328 30.50 18.90 12.56
CA SER A 328 29.95 19.68 13.67
C SER A 328 28.97 18.77 14.41
N THR A 329 29.29 18.45 15.66
CA THR A 329 28.49 17.55 16.50
C THR A 329 27.46 18.34 17.28
N MET A 330 26.25 17.77 17.30
CA MET A 330 25.01 18.16 18.00
C MET A 330 25.16 18.70 19.43
N THR A 331 26.30 18.45 20.07
CA THR A 331 26.71 18.98 21.37
C THR A 331 26.79 20.51 21.40
N ASP A 332 27.27 21.15 20.32
CA ASP A 332 27.39 22.62 20.25
C ASP A 332 26.01 23.32 20.23
N ARG A 333 24.99 22.65 19.66
CA ARG A 333 23.62 23.16 19.61
C ARG A 333 22.90 23.06 20.96
N ILE A 334 23.20 22.04 21.75
CA ILE A 334 22.56 21.82 23.06
C ILE A 334 23.13 22.78 24.12
N VAL A 335 24.42 23.12 24.02
CA VAL A 335 25.06 24.08 24.93
C VAL A 335 24.55 25.51 24.67
N MET A 336 24.42 25.93 23.40
CA MET A 336 23.83 27.24 23.07
C MET A 336 22.37 27.40 23.52
N GLU A 337 21.54 26.36 23.41
CA GLU A 337 20.13 26.44 23.85
C GLU A 337 19.97 26.53 25.36
N GLN A 338 20.89 25.93 26.13
CA GLN A 338 20.86 26.04 27.59
C GLN A 338 21.34 27.41 28.07
N GLU A 339 22.36 27.98 27.46
CA GLU A 339 22.82 29.33 27.81
C GLU A 339 21.78 30.41 27.48
N LEU A 340 21.06 30.26 26.36
CA LEU A 340 19.98 31.19 25.97
C LEU A 340 18.81 31.18 26.97
N ARG A 341 18.44 30.02 27.51
CA ARG A 341 17.37 29.89 28.52
C ARG A 341 17.76 30.46 29.88
N ILE A 342 19.04 30.38 30.24
CA ILE A 342 19.56 30.95 31.48
C ILE A 342 19.59 32.48 31.37
N ALA A 343 20.06 33.03 30.24
CA ALA A 343 20.05 34.47 29.97
C ALA A 343 18.62 35.05 29.96
N GLN A 344 17.64 34.34 29.39
CA GLN A 344 16.24 34.78 29.37
C GLN A 344 15.58 34.77 30.76
N ARG A 345 15.96 33.84 31.65
CA ARG A 345 15.49 33.83 33.04
C ARG A 345 16.09 34.97 33.86
N GLN A 346 17.38 35.25 33.69
CA GLN A 346 18.06 36.35 34.38
C GLN A 346 17.53 37.73 33.92
N ALA A 347 17.23 37.89 32.63
CA ALA A 347 16.59 39.10 32.12
C ALA A 347 15.15 39.31 32.64
N ALA A 348 14.41 38.22 32.89
CA ALA A 348 13.05 38.28 33.44
C ALA A 348 13.02 38.60 34.95
N GLU A 349 14.07 38.22 35.69
CA GLU A 349 14.21 38.56 37.12
C GLU A 349 14.67 40.01 37.33
N ALA A 350 15.49 40.57 36.43
CA ALA A 350 15.93 41.97 36.50
C ALA A 350 14.80 43.00 36.22
N HIS A 351 13.68 42.60 35.62
CA HIS A 351 12.53 43.47 35.36
C HIS A 351 11.48 43.49 36.49
N LYS A 352 11.71 42.75 37.59
CA LYS A 352 10.81 42.66 38.75
C LYS A 352 11.30 43.40 40.01
N THR A 353 12.39 44.15 39.90
CA THR A 353 12.94 45.05 40.94
C THR A 353 13.04 46.45 40.39
#